data_AF-A0A1T5GZ88-F1
#
_entry.id   AF-A0A1T5GZ88-F1
#
_cell.length_a   1.000
_cell.length_b   1.000
_cell.length_c   1.000
_cell.angle_alpha   90.00
_cell.angle_beta   90.00
_cell.angle_gamma   90.00
#
_symmetry.space_group_name_H-M   'P 1'
#
loop_
_entity.id
_entity.type
_entity.pdbx_description
1 polymer ?
#
loop_
_entity_poly.entity_id
_entity_poly.type
_entity_poly.pdbx_seq_one_letter_code
_entity_poly.pdbx_strand_id
1 'polypeptide(L)'
;MISQLEEIKDTLFRYFETRIDLFKIETRDKIERAVVMALYGAILLCIALTVLILMVILLGTFLNKWLDSDYLGYLILLGVFVLKLVIWIVFREKLIQFIRGIIVRFVKVKED
;
A
#
# COMPACT_ATOMS: atom_id res chain seq x y z
N MET A 1 -34.92 -46.11 3.56
CA MET A 1 -33.51 -45.65 3.66
C MET A 1 -33.20 -44.48 2.73
N ILE A 2 -33.77 -44.40 1.52
CA ILE A 2 -33.55 -43.27 0.58
C ILE A 2 -34.22 -41.96 1.06
N SER A 3 -35.38 -42.04 1.71
CA SER A 3 -36.14 -40.88 2.21
C SER A 3 -35.42 -40.04 3.28
N GLN A 4 -34.64 -40.68 4.16
CA GLN A 4 -33.87 -40.01 5.21
C GLN A 4 -32.68 -39.22 4.64
N LEU A 5 -32.12 -39.71 3.52
CA LEU A 5 -31.05 -39.05 2.79
C LEU A 5 -31.54 -37.76 2.12
N GLU A 6 -32.80 -37.75 1.71
CA GLU A 6 -33.46 -36.60 1.07
C GLU A 6 -33.77 -35.50 2.09
N GLU A 7 -34.30 -35.85 3.28
CA GLU A 7 -34.51 -34.89 4.39
C GLU A 7 -33.21 -34.25 4.89
N ILE A 8 -32.12 -35.02 4.99
CA ILE A 8 -30.81 -34.49 5.40
C ILE A 8 -30.28 -33.54 4.34
N LYS A 9 -30.44 -33.87 3.05
CA LYS A 9 -30.01 -33.03 1.94
C LYS A 9 -30.79 -31.71 1.90
N ASP A 10 -32.10 -31.75 2.11
CA ASP A 10 -32.97 -30.56 2.14
C ASP A 10 -32.63 -29.63 3.32
N THR A 11 -32.40 -30.22 4.50
CA THR A 11 -32.01 -29.46 5.70
C THR A 11 -30.63 -28.82 5.54
N LEU A 12 -29.67 -29.55 4.96
CA LEU A 12 -28.34 -29.01 4.64
C LEU A 12 -28.43 -27.91 3.57
N PHE A 13 -29.27 -28.07 2.55
CA PHE A 13 -29.48 -27.05 1.52
C PHE A 13 -30.04 -25.76 2.11
N ARG A 14 -31.07 -25.84 2.97
CA ARG A 14 -31.61 -24.65 3.67
C ARG A 14 -30.59 -23.98 4.58
N TYR A 15 -29.71 -24.75 5.21
CA TYR A 15 -28.64 -24.21 6.05
C TYR A 15 -27.53 -23.53 5.23
N PHE A 16 -27.17 -24.11 4.08
CA PHE A 16 -26.25 -23.52 3.11
C PHE A 16 -26.82 -22.24 2.50
N GLU A 17 -28.09 -22.24 2.13
CA GLU A 17 -28.79 -21.07 1.59
C GLU A 17 -28.82 -19.92 2.59
N THR A 18 -29.15 -20.20 3.85
CA THR A 18 -29.13 -19.20 4.95
C THR A 18 -27.71 -18.67 5.19
N ARG A 19 -26.68 -19.53 5.13
CA ARG A 19 -25.29 -19.09 5.24
C ARG A 19 -24.82 -18.26 4.06
N ILE A 20 -25.22 -18.61 2.83
CA ILE A 20 -24.88 -17.87 1.62
C ILE A 20 -25.54 -16.48 1.65
N ASP A 21 -26.77 -16.36 2.12
CA ASP A 21 -27.44 -15.07 2.28
C ASP A 21 -26.75 -14.21 3.35
N LEU A 22 -26.39 -14.79 4.50
CA LEU A 22 -25.58 -14.10 5.52
C LEU A 22 -24.23 -13.66 4.96
N PHE A 23 -23.56 -14.52 4.19
CA PHE A 23 -22.30 -14.20 3.53
C PHE A 23 -22.47 -13.05 2.53
N LYS A 24 -23.55 -13.05 1.74
CA LYS A 24 -23.85 -12.01 0.75
C LYS A 24 -24.08 -10.65 1.41
N ILE A 25 -24.76 -10.61 2.55
CA ILE A 25 -24.98 -9.38 3.32
C ILE A 25 -23.67 -8.88 3.93
N GLU A 26 -22.87 -9.75 4.54
CA GLU A 26 -21.60 -9.37 5.17
C GLU A 26 -20.52 -8.98 4.14
N THR A 27 -20.52 -9.64 2.98
CA THR A 27 -19.59 -9.33 1.88
C THR A 27 -19.93 -7.99 1.25
N ARG A 28 -21.22 -7.63 1.14
CA ARG A 28 -21.63 -6.30 0.66
C ARG A 28 -21.16 -5.19 1.57
N ASP A 29 -21.32 -5.30 2.89
CA ASP A 29 -20.85 -4.27 3.82
C ASP A 29 -19.32 -4.14 3.82
N LYS A 30 -18.59 -5.25 3.72
CA LYS A 30 -17.12 -5.24 3.58
C LYS A 30 -16.66 -4.64 2.26
N ILE A 31 -17.32 -4.96 1.14
CA ILE A 31 -17.00 -4.39 -0.18
C ILE A 31 -17.31 -2.89 -0.19
N GLU A 32 -18.48 -2.48 0.29
CA GLU A 32 -18.87 -1.07 0.36
C GLU A 32 -17.87 -0.27 1.20
N ARG A 33 -17.47 -0.78 2.37
CA ARG A 33 -16.47 -0.13 3.22
C ARG A 33 -15.08 -0.10 2.59
N ALA A 34 -14.66 -1.18 1.92
CA ALA A 34 -13.39 -1.24 1.21
C ALA A 34 -13.34 -0.27 0.01
N VAL A 35 -14.43 -0.16 -0.75
CA VAL A 35 -14.54 0.76 -1.89
C VAL A 35 -14.54 2.21 -1.42
N VAL A 36 -15.28 2.53 -0.35
CA VAL A 36 -15.27 3.88 0.25
C VAL A 36 -13.88 4.24 0.77
N MET A 37 -13.19 3.31 1.44
CA MET A 37 -11.83 3.54 1.91
C MET A 37 -10.83 3.71 0.77
N ALA A 38 -10.97 2.93 -0.31
CA ALA A 38 -10.16 3.05 -1.51
C ALA A 38 -10.38 4.40 -2.22
N LEU A 39 -11.63 4.84 -2.37
CA LEU A 39 -11.97 6.15 -2.95
C LEU A 39 -11.42 7.30 -2.10
N TYR A 40 -11.60 7.24 -0.79
CA TYR A 40 -11.05 8.24 0.12
C TYR A 40 -9.51 8.28 0.05
N GLY A 41 -8.88 7.10 0.04
CA GLY A 41 -7.43 6.97 -0.15
C GLY A 41 -6.96 7.54 -1.49
N ALA A 42 -7.69 7.28 -2.57
CA ALA A 42 -7.37 7.80 -3.90
C ALA A 42 -7.48 9.33 -3.97
N ILE A 43 -8.52 9.91 -3.37
CA ILE A 43 -8.70 11.37 -3.29
C ILE A 43 -7.56 11.98 -2.46
N LEU A 44 -7.25 11.42 -1.30
CA LEU A 44 -6.13 11.87 -0.47
C LEU A 44 -4.80 11.79 -1.21
N LEU A 45 -4.55 10.69 -1.93
CA LEU A 45 -3.34 10.50 -2.73
C LEU A 45 -3.25 11.55 -3.84
N CYS A 46 -4.36 11.84 -4.52
CA CYS A 46 -4.44 12.88 -5.56
C CYS A 46 -4.10 14.28 -5.00
N ILE A 47 -4.67 14.63 -3.83
CA ILE A 47 -4.37 15.88 -3.13
C ILE A 47 -2.89 15.92 -2.72
N ALA A 48 -2.39 14.84 -2.11
CA ALA A 48 -1.00 14.74 -1.66
C ALA A 48 -0.01 14.87 -2.83
N LEU A 49 -0.29 14.24 -3.97
CA LEU A 49 0.51 14.38 -5.18
C LEU A 49 0.50 15.82 -5.70
N THR A 50 -0.66 16.47 -5.69
CA THR A 50 -0.78 17.87 -6.13
C THR A 50 0.09 18.78 -5.26
N VAL A 51 0.00 18.65 -3.93
CA VAL A 51 0.83 19.40 -2.98
C VAL A 51 2.32 19.11 -3.20
N LEU A 52 2.68 17.85 -3.41
CA LEU A 52 4.07 17.44 -3.63
C LEU A 52 4.64 18.06 -4.91
N ILE A 53 3.89 18.03 -6.01
CA ILE A 53 4.31 18.65 -7.28
C ILE A 53 4.52 20.15 -7.09
N LEU A 54 3.59 20.85 -6.44
CA LEU A 54 3.74 22.28 -6.13
C LEU A 54 4.98 22.55 -5.27
N MET A 55 5.25 21.70 -4.28
CA MET A 55 6.43 21.82 -3.42
C MET A 55 7.74 21.65 -4.20
N VAL A 56 7.79 20.70 -5.14
CA VAL A 56 8.93 20.48 -6.03
C VAL A 56 9.15 21.69 -6.95
N ILE A 57 8.07 22.25 -7.51
CA ILE A 57 8.13 23.45 -8.36
C ILE A 57 8.62 24.65 -7.55
N LEU A 58 8.12 24.83 -6.32
CA LEU A 58 8.55 25.90 -5.42
C LEU A 58 10.05 25.79 -5.08
N LEU A 59 10.53 24.58 -4.78
CA LEU A 59 11.96 24.36 -4.53
C LEU A 59 12.81 24.59 -5.78
N GLY A 60 12.36 24.12 -6.94
CA GLY A 60 13.04 24.32 -8.22
C GLY A 60 13.15 25.80 -8.58
N THR A 61 12.05 26.57 -8.45
CA THR A 61 12.05 28.02 -8.67
C THR A 61 12.91 28.79 -7.67
N PHE A 62 12.92 28.38 -6.40
CA PHE A 62 13.80 28.97 -5.40
C PHE A 62 15.28 28.76 -5.77
N LEU A 63 15.64 27.55 -6.19
CA LEU A 63 16.99 27.22 -6.60
C LEU A 63 17.39 27.91 -7.91
N ASN A 64 16.47 28.03 -8.86
CA ASN A 64 16.66 28.81 -10.10
C ASN A 64 17.02 30.27 -9.81
N LYS A 65 16.29 30.93 -8.89
CA LYS A 65 16.58 32.31 -8.49
C LYS A 65 17.97 32.46 -7.86
N TRP A 66 18.42 31.44 -7.13
CA TRP A 66 19.74 31.47 -6.49
C TRP A 66 20.89 31.24 -7.49
N LEU A 67 20.62 30.50 -8.57
CA LEU A 67 21.59 30.20 -9.62
C LEU A 67 21.54 31.16 -10.82
N ASP A 68 20.70 32.19 -10.78
CA ASP A 68 20.50 33.18 -11.86
C ASP A 68 20.19 32.51 -13.22
N SER A 69 19.40 31.42 -13.19
CA SER A 69 19.08 30.63 -14.38
C SER A 69 17.68 30.02 -14.32
N ASP A 70 16.95 30.07 -15.44
CA ASP A 70 15.55 29.65 -15.54
C ASP A 70 15.33 28.13 -15.41
N TYR A 71 16.36 27.31 -15.61
CA TYR A 71 16.20 25.84 -15.70
C TYR A 71 17.18 25.03 -14.84
N LEU A 72 18.29 25.60 -14.38
CA LEU A 72 19.34 24.85 -13.68
C LEU A 72 18.90 24.33 -12.32
N GLY A 73 18.03 25.05 -11.61
CA GLY A 73 17.47 24.63 -10.33
C GLY A 73 16.61 23.36 -10.45
N TYR A 74 15.84 23.22 -11.52
CA TYR A 74 15.10 21.96 -11.80
C TYR A 74 16.03 20.81 -12.16
N LEU A 75 17.08 21.07 -12.95
CA LEU A 75 18.06 20.06 -13.35
C LEU A 75 18.81 19.49 -12.14
N ILE A 76 19.23 20.36 -11.22
CA ILE A 76 19.88 19.96 -9.96
C ILE A 76 18.92 19.15 -9.09
N LEU A 77 17.67 19.60 -8.97
CA LEU A 77 16.67 18.86 -8.21
C LEU A 77 16.49 17.45 -8.77
N LEU A 78 16.36 17.33 -10.09
CA LEU A 78 16.24 16.05 -10.79
C LEU A 78 17.48 15.17 -10.54
N GLY A 79 18.68 15.74 -10.62
CA GLY A 79 19.93 15.05 -10.29
C GLY A 79 19.94 14.50 -8.86
N VAL A 80 19.49 15.28 -7.88
CA VAL A 80 19.40 14.86 -6.47
C VAL A 80 18.40 13.72 -6.29
N PHE A 81 17.24 13.79 -6.95
CA PHE A 81 16.23 12.73 -6.88
C PHE A 81 16.72 11.43 -7.54
N VAL A 82 17.39 11.52 -8.69
CA VAL A 82 18.00 10.36 -9.35
C VAL A 82 19.11 9.78 -8.48
N LEU A 83 19.96 10.61 -7.87
CA LEU A 83 21.01 10.15 -6.96
C LEU A 83 20.42 9.42 -5.75
N LYS A 84 19.37 9.96 -5.12
CA LYS A 84 18.64 9.27 -4.06
C LYS A 84 18.09 7.92 -4.51
N LEU A 85 17.51 7.83 -5.71
CA LEU A 85 17.00 6.58 -6.26
C LEU A 85 18.13 5.56 -6.47
N VAL A 86 19.25 5.96 -7.06
CA VAL A 86 20.41 5.09 -7.27
C VAL A 86 20.96 4.59 -5.93
N ILE A 87 21.12 5.48 -4.94
CA ILE A 87 21.54 5.10 -3.58
C ILE A 87 20.56 4.08 -2.99
N TRP A 88 19.25 4.33 -3.08
CA TRP A 88 18.24 3.41 -2.57
C TRP A 88 18.34 2.03 -3.23
N ILE A 89 18.47 2.00 -4.55
CA ILE A 89 18.59 0.78 -5.36
C ILE A 89 19.85 0.00 -4.97
N VAL A 90 20.99 0.66 -4.75
CA VAL A 90 22.24 0.00 -4.34
C VAL A 90 22.19 -0.46 -2.88
N PHE A 91 21.61 0.34 -1.99
CA PHE A 91 21.55 0.03 -0.56
C PHE A 91 20.43 -0.94 -0.20
N ARG A 92 19.44 -1.20 -1.07
CA ARG A 92 18.33 -2.14 -0.79
C ARG A 92 18.85 -3.49 -0.33
N GLU A 93 19.91 -4.00 -0.95
CA GLU A 93 20.48 -5.32 -0.63
C GLU A 93 21.18 -5.30 0.72
N LYS A 94 21.92 -4.22 1.02
CA LYS A 94 22.54 -4.02 2.33
C LYS A 94 21.50 -3.87 3.45
N LEU A 95 20.41 -3.13 3.20
CA LEU A 95 19.31 -2.96 4.16
C LEU A 95 18.61 -4.30 4.44
N ILE A 96 18.32 -5.09 3.41
CA ILE A 96 17.70 -6.42 3.58
C ILE A 96 18.62 -7.34 4.38
N GLN A 97 19.93 -7.34 4.10
CA GLN A 97 20.88 -8.13 4.87
C GLN A 97 21.03 -7.65 6.32
N PHE A 98 21.01 -6.34 6.55
CA PHE A 98 21.05 -5.76 7.89
C PHE A 98 19.80 -6.13 8.70
N ILE A 99 18.62 -6.02 8.09
CA ILE A 99 17.34 -6.42 8.71
C ILE A 99 17.34 -7.92 9.02
N ARG A 100 17.82 -8.78 8.11
CA ARG A 100 17.97 -10.22 8.38
C ARG A 100 18.93 -10.48 9.55
N GLY A 101 20.06 -9.79 9.61
CA GLY A 101 21.03 -9.91 10.70
C GLY A 101 20.44 -9.52 12.07
N ILE A 102 19.61 -8.47 12.10
CA ILE A 102 18.88 -8.06 13.31
C ILE A 102 17.87 -9.13 13.71
N ILE A 103 17.04 -9.62 12.79
CA ILE A 103 16.00 -10.63 13.09
C ILE A 103 16.64 -11.90 13.63
N VAL A 104 17.72 -12.39 13.03
CA VAL A 104 18.41 -13.61 13.50
C VAL A 104 18.99 -13.42 14.90
N ARG A 105 19.55 -12.25 15.23
CA ARG A 105 20.01 -11.96 16.59
C ARG A 105 18.87 -11.92 17.60
N PHE A 106 17.74 -11.28 17.25
CA PHE A 106 16.58 -11.21 18.14
C PHE A 106 15.92 -12.57 18.38
N VAL A 107 15.91 -13.46 17.38
CA VAL A 107 15.41 -14.83 17.55
C VAL A 107 16.33 -15.64 18.46
N LYS A 108 17.66 -15.55 18.26
CA LYS A 108 18.63 -16.27 19.11
C LYS A 108 18.60 -15.83 20.57
N VAL A 109 18.42 -14.53 20.83
CA VAL A 109 18.34 -13.97 22.19
C VAL A 109 17.06 -14.38 22.93
N LYS A 110 16.03 -14.88 22.24
CA LYS A 110 14.80 -15.37 22.88
C LYS A 110 14.89 -16.86 23.28
N GLU A 111 15.92 -17.56 22.84
CA GLU A 111 16.15 -18.98 23.09
C GLU A 111 17.17 -19.26 24.22
N ASP A 112 17.86 -18.22 24.70
CA ASP A 112 18.69 -18.20 25.92
C ASP A 112 17.94 -17.52 27.08
#